data_AF-A0A078KLK0-F1
#
_entry.id   AF-A0A078KLK0-F1
#
_cell.length_a   1.000
_cell.length_b   1.000
_cell.length_c   1.000
_cell.angle_alpha   90.00
_cell.angle_beta   90.00
_cell.angle_gamma   90.00
#
_symmetry.space_group_name_H-M   'P 1'
#
loop_
_entity.id
_entity.type
_entity.pdbx_description
1 polymer ?
#
loop_
_entity_poly.entity_id
_entity_poly.type
_entity_poly.pdbx_seq_one_letter_code
_entity_poly.pdbx_strand_id
1 'polypeptide(L)' 'MARNRSSRVLVPKNYEAINRFKMECAKDIGRLQFTKEYNDHDKGDVTAYQNGSEGGPIGGEMVKRMIKSFESNMMK' A
#
# COMPACT_ATOMS: atom_id res chain seq x y z
N MET A 1 24.45 -4.56 2.22
CA MET A 1 23.23 -4.52 3.05
C MET A 1 22.38 -3.33 2.64
N ALA A 2 21.27 -3.53 1.92
CA ALA A 2 20.32 -2.45 1.66
C ALA A 2 19.73 -1.99 3.00
N ARG A 3 19.83 -0.70 3.32
CA ARG A 3 19.25 -0.14 4.56
C ARG A 3 17.75 -0.40 4.52
N ASN A 4 17.21 -1.07 5.53
CA ASN A 4 15.78 -1.32 5.70
C ASN A 4 15.06 0.04 5.92
N ARG A 5 14.75 0.74 4.81
CA ARG A 5 14.05 2.03 4.85
C ARG A 5 12.56 1.74 5.04
N SER A 6 12.05 2.05 6.22
CA SER A 6 10.62 2.14 6.44
C SER A 6 10.01 3.17 5.48
N SER A 7 8.81 2.89 4.96
CA SER A 7 8.10 3.83 4.07
C SER A 7 7.85 5.14 4.80
N ARG A 8 8.30 6.26 4.22
CA ARG A 8 8.10 7.59 4.79
C ARG A 8 6.64 8.00 4.63
N VAL A 9 5.88 7.93 5.71
CA VAL A 9 4.53 8.48 5.80
C VAL A 9 4.58 9.94 6.24
N LEU A 10 3.63 10.76 5.78
CA LEU A 10 3.58 12.20 6.12
C LEU A 10 3.43 12.45 7.62
N VAL A 11 2.67 11.60 8.30
CA VAL A 11 2.44 11.66 9.75
C VAL A 11 3.00 10.38 10.38
N PRO A 12 4.21 10.39 10.97
CA PRO A 12 4.89 9.19 11.45
C PRO A 12 4.07 8.34 12.43
N LYS A 13 3.35 8.99 13.35
CA LYS A 13 2.46 8.33 14.32
C LYS A 13 1.33 7.52 13.68
N ASN A 14 0.98 7.80 12.42
CA ASN A 14 -0.08 7.09 11.70
C ASN A 14 0.45 5.92 10.85
N TYR A 15 1.75 5.61 10.92
CA TYR A 15 2.36 4.55 10.11
C TYR A 15 1.61 3.22 10.22
N GLU A 16 1.32 2.78 11.44
CA GLU A 16 0.65 1.51 11.68
C GLU A 16 -0.79 1.50 11.14
N ALA A 17 -1.52 2.61 11.30
CA ALA A 17 -2.87 2.76 10.76
C ALA A 17 -2.88 2.69 9.24
N ILE A 18 -1.91 3.36 8.58
CA ILE A 18 -1.73 3.28 7.12
C ILE A 18 -1.37 1.85 6.70
N ASN A 19 -0.55 1.15 7.47
CA ASN A 19 -0.17 -0.22 7.16
C ASN A 19 -1.38 -1.16 7.26
N ARG A 20 -2.20 -1.05 8.30
CA ARG A 20 -3.47 -1.80 8.43
C ARG A 20 -4.40 -1.52 7.26
N PHE A 21 -4.57 -0.24 6.92
CA PHE A 21 -5.41 0.16 5.78
C PHE A 21 -4.91 -0.39 4.43
N LYS A 22 -3.59 -0.41 4.20
CA LYS A 22 -2.97 -1.07 3.04
C LYS A 22 -3.34 -2.56 2.98
N MET A 23 -3.28 -3.25 4.11
CA MET A 23 -3.62 -4.68 4.19
C MET A 23 -5.11 -4.93 3.94
N GLU A 24 -5.99 -4.08 4.45
CA GLU A 24 -7.44 -4.13 4.16
C GLU A 24 -7.71 -3.93 2.66
N CYS A 25 -7.12 -2.91 2.04
CA CYS A 25 -7.26 -2.67 0.60
C CYS A 25 -6.74 -3.85 -0.23
N ALA A 26 -5.57 -4.38 0.13
CA ALA A 26 -4.98 -5.54 -0.54
C ALA A 26 -5.86 -6.80 -0.41
N LYS A 27 -6.45 -7.02 0.77
CA LYS A 27 -7.38 -8.12 1.02
C LYS A 27 -8.62 -8.00 0.14
N ASP A 28 -9.23 -6.82 0.10
CA ASP A 28 -10.48 -6.60 -0.62
C ASP A 28 -10.34 -6.74 -2.14
N ILE A 29 -9.15 -6.44 -2.68
CA ILE A 29 -8.86 -6.62 -4.12
C ILE A 29 -8.17 -7.94 -4.46
N GLY A 30 -8.01 -8.86 -3.49
CA GLY A 30 -7.41 -10.18 -3.71
C GLY A 30 -5.91 -10.17 -4.04
N ARG A 31 -5.15 -9.24 -3.44
CA ARG A 31 -3.72 -8.99 -3.73
C ARG A 31 -2.79 -9.03 -2.51
N LEU A 32 -3.18 -9.74 -1.45
CA LEU A 32 -2.37 -9.87 -0.24
C LEU A 32 -0.97 -10.42 -0.52
N GLN A 33 -0.83 -11.36 -1.46
CA GLN A 33 0.43 -11.95 -1.92
C GLN A 33 1.44 -10.95 -2.49
N PHE A 34 1.02 -9.72 -2.80
CA PHE A 34 1.91 -8.66 -3.30
C PHE A 34 2.25 -7.61 -2.23
N THR A 35 1.75 -7.78 -1.00
CA THR A 35 2.15 -6.94 0.13
C THR A 35 3.45 -7.43 0.74
N LYS A 36 4.21 -6.53 1.36
CA LYS A 36 5.52 -6.84 1.97
C LYS A 36 5.43 -8.02 2.94
N GLU A 37 4.36 -8.05 3.73
CA GLU A 37 4.09 -9.03 4.78
C GLU A 37 4.01 -10.47 4.25
N TYR A 38 3.66 -10.66 2.98
CA TYR A 38 3.58 -11.97 2.32
C TYR A 38 4.62 -12.13 1.20
N ASN A 39 5.47 -11.12 0.98
CA ASN A 39 6.33 -11.02 -0.20
C ASN A 39 7.61 -10.21 0.10
N ASP A 40 8.32 -10.57 1.18
CA ASP A 40 9.52 -9.88 1.69
C ASP A 40 10.84 -10.44 1.13
N HIS A 41 10.80 -11.22 0.05
CA HIS A 41 12.00 -11.70 -0.61
C HIS A 41 12.60 -10.62 -1.52
N ASP A 42 13.88 -10.80 -1.90
CA ASP A 42 14.55 -9.89 -2.83
C ASP A 42 13.89 -9.94 -4.22
N LYS A 43 13.56 -8.77 -4.77
CA LYS A 43 12.89 -8.59 -6.07
C LYS A 43 13.77 -7.89 -7.09
N GLY A 44 15.09 -8.00 -6.95
CA GLY A 44 16.06 -7.35 -7.83
C GLY A 44 15.99 -7.79 -9.30
N ASP A 45 15.42 -8.95 -9.58
CA ASP A 45 15.19 -9.52 -10.91
C ASP A 45 13.82 -9.15 -11.52
N VAL A 46 12.89 -8.66 -10.69
CA VAL A 46 11.54 -8.30 -11.13
C VAL A 46 11.55 -6.96 -11.85
N THR A 47 11.01 -6.93 -13.07
CA THR A 47 10.93 -5.70 -13.86
C THR A 47 10.10 -4.62 -13.15
N ALA A 48 10.46 -3.34 -13.34
CA ALA A 48 9.70 -2.22 -12.79
C ALA A 48 8.22 -2.25 -13.21
N TYR A 49 7.95 -2.68 -14.45
CA TYR A 49 6.60 -2.86 -14.97
C TYR A 49 5.83 -3.89 -14.15
N GLN A 50 6.39 -5.09 -13.94
CA GLN A 50 5.74 -6.16 -13.19
C GLN A 50 5.49 -5.75 -11.73
N ASN A 51 6.49 -5.20 -11.05
CA ASN A 51 6.34 -4.69 -9.68
C ASN A 51 5.22 -3.64 -9.58
N GLY A 52 5.14 -2.74 -10.57
CA GLY A 52 4.06 -1.75 -10.68
C GLY A 52 2.70 -2.38 -10.93
N SER A 53 2.60 -3.36 -11.83
CA SER A 53 1.36 -4.08 -12.13
C SER A 53 0.84 -4.93 -10.96
N GLU A 54 1.73 -5.48 -10.14
CA GLU A 54 1.41 -6.30 -8.97
C GLU A 54 0.99 -5.44 -7.76
N GLY A 55 1.81 -4.48 -7.36
CA GLY A 55 1.59 -3.65 -6.17
C GLY A 55 0.76 -2.39 -6.41
N GLY A 56 0.79 -1.83 -7.61
CA GLY A 56 0.13 -0.56 -7.96
C GLY A 56 -1.37 -0.52 -7.65
N PRO A 57 -2.15 -1.56 -7.96
CA PRO A 57 -3.59 -1.58 -7.65
C PRO A 57 -3.91 -1.46 -6.16
N ILE A 58 -3.03 -1.94 -5.27
CA ILE A 58 -3.21 -1.80 -3.80
C ILE A 58 -3.15 -0.31 -3.43
N GLY A 59 -2.13 0.41 -3.92
CA GLY A 59 -1.98 1.85 -3.69
C GLY A 59 -3.11 2.66 -4.34
N GLY A 60 -3.55 2.27 -5.54
CA GLY A 60 -4.70 2.89 -6.22
C GLY A 60 -5.99 2.79 -5.41
N GLU A 61 -6.28 1.61 -4.85
CA GLU A 61 -7.46 1.39 -4.00
C GLU A 61 -7.38 2.19 -2.70
N MET A 62 -6.19 2.27 -2.08
CA MET A 62 -5.97 3.12 -0.91
C MET A 62 -6.34 4.57 -1.20
N VAL A 63 -5.81 5.15 -2.29
CA VAL A 63 -6.07 6.54 -2.67
C VAL A 63 -7.56 6.75 -2.98
N LYS A 64 -8.18 5.84 -3.73
CA LYS A 64 -9.61 5.90 -4.08
C LYS A 64 -10.51 5.98 -2.84
N ARG A 65 -10.26 5.13 -1.84
CA ARG A 65 -11.01 5.12 -0.56
C ARG A 65 -10.74 6.35 0.28
N MET A 66 -9.48 6.82 0.33
CA MET A 66 -9.12 8.05 1.05
C MET A 66 -9.87 9.26 0.48
N ILE A 67 -9.88 9.42 -0.85
CA ILE A 67 -10.61 10.51 -1.53
C ILE A 67 -12.11 10.40 -1.24
N LYS A 68 -12.70 9.21 -1.43
CA LYS A 68 -14.12 8.97 -1.14
C LYS A 68 -14.49 9.33 0.31
N SER A 69 -13.65 8.95 1.28
CA SER A 69 -13.87 9.27 2.70
C SER A 69 -13.78 10.77 2.95
N PHE A 70 -12.85 11.46 2.30
CA PHE A 70 -12.70 12.90 2.43
C PHE A 70 -13.91 13.64 1.85
N GLU A 71 -14.32 13.32 0.62
CA GLU A 71 -15.52 13.88 -0.03
C GLU A 71 -16.78 13.64 0.81
N SER A 72 -16.96 12.42 1.32
CA SER A 72 -18.12 12.07 2.17
C SER A 72 -18.16 12.83 3.50
N ASN A 73 -17.01 13.27 4.01
CA ASN A 73 -16.92 14.05 5.24
C ASN A 73 -17.04 15.55 4.99
N MET A 74 -16.74 16.03 3.78
CA MET A 74 -16.96 17.43 3.39
C MET A 74 -18.43 17.72 3.06
N MET A 75 -19.16 16.71 2.59
CA MET A 75 -20.60 16.81 2.28
C MET A 75 -21.50 16.63 3.51
N LYS A 76 -20.91 16.42 4.69
CA LYS A 76 -21.59 16.38 5.99
C LYS A 76 -21.41 17.71 6.70
#